data_AF-A0A0P1HZ83-F1
#
_entry.id   AF-A0A0P1HZ83-F1
#
_cell.length_a   1.000
_cell.length_b   1.000
_cell.length_c   1.000
_cell.angle_alpha   90.00
_cell.angle_beta   90.00
_cell.angle_gamma   90.00
#
_symmetry.space_group_name_H-M   'P 1'
#
loop_
_entity.id
_entity.type
_entity.pdbx_description
1 polymer ?
#
loop_
_entity_poly.entity_id
_entity_poly.type
_entity_poly.pdbx_seq_one_letter_code
_entity_poly.pdbx_strand_id
1 'polypeptide(L)'
;MSKFFKTAVLAAAVLAVALATAWAALALWYRLPFATLPRAALSGGFALLGVAVTAGLFRSHALRALTTFTLALAAVILWWSTLNPPEDGTWSPDVARQVTGEVQGDILTLTDVRNFTWETPDDYKVNWETRSYDLTALQTVDLFMSYWAGPQMAHMIVSFGFEDGEQIAWSVEVRRQEGGGFSPVADLFKSNTLVMIAADERDLVGTRTNARGEDVQLFRIGVSPDTGRALLLRYVAAANSLAAQPQWYNSLTTNCTTVVMALIRTFAAEVPLDWRVLANGYLPEYAWEQGVLDQTRSVEELRALGSITPIAQAHGLTPDYSAVIREGVPAPAP
;
A
#
# COMPACT_ATOMS: atom_id res chain seq x y z
N MET A 1 -46.76 -6.60 -9.84
CA MET A 1 -45.46 -7.20 -9.52
C MET A 1 -44.60 -7.63 -10.74
N SER A 2 -45.16 -8.13 -11.85
CA SER A 2 -44.34 -8.70 -12.95
C SER A 2 -43.54 -7.71 -13.81
N LYS A 3 -44.02 -6.48 -14.04
CA LYS A 3 -43.29 -5.47 -14.85
C LYS A 3 -42.11 -4.86 -14.10
N PHE A 4 -42.34 -4.43 -12.86
CA PHE A 4 -41.29 -3.89 -11.98
C PHE A 4 -40.14 -4.88 -11.80
N PHE A 5 -40.45 -6.15 -11.52
CA PHE A 5 -39.44 -7.20 -11.38
C PHE A 5 -38.62 -7.39 -12.67
N LYS A 6 -39.27 -7.44 -13.85
CA LYS A 6 -38.56 -7.55 -15.14
C LYS A 6 -37.66 -6.35 -15.41
N THR A 7 -38.12 -5.13 -15.13
CA THR A 7 -37.31 -3.91 -15.29
C THR A 7 -36.11 -3.92 -14.34
N ALA A 8 -36.29 -4.32 -13.09
CA ALA A 8 -35.21 -4.41 -12.11
C ALA A 8 -34.15 -5.45 -12.53
N VAL A 9 -34.58 -6.64 -12.98
CA VAL A 9 -33.67 -7.68 -13.48
C VAL A 9 -32.90 -7.20 -14.72
N LEU A 10 -33.56 -6.54 -15.65
CA LEU A 10 -32.91 -5.99 -16.84
C LEU A 10 -31.90 -4.90 -16.48
N ALA A 11 -32.25 -3.99 -15.58
CA ALA A 11 -31.34 -2.95 -15.09
C ALA A 11 -30.10 -3.55 -14.39
N ALA A 12 -30.31 -4.58 -13.55
CA ALA A 12 -29.21 -5.30 -12.90
C ALA A 12 -28.31 -6.02 -13.92
N ALA A 13 -28.89 -6.65 -14.95
CA ALA A 13 -28.12 -7.30 -16.01
C ALA A 13 -27.31 -6.29 -16.84
N VAL A 14 -27.89 -5.14 -17.18
CA VAL A 14 -27.19 -4.05 -17.87
C VAL A 14 -26.02 -3.53 -17.02
N LEU A 15 -26.25 -3.28 -15.74
CA LEU A 15 -25.20 -2.84 -14.82
C LEU A 15 -24.08 -3.88 -14.70
N ALA A 16 -24.42 -5.16 -14.56
CA ALA A 16 -23.45 -6.24 -14.48
C ALA A 16 -22.60 -6.36 -15.75
N VAL A 17 -23.23 -6.29 -16.94
CA VAL A 17 -22.51 -6.28 -18.21
C VAL A 17 -21.61 -5.04 -18.32
N ALA A 18 -22.08 -3.86 -17.93
CA ALA A 18 -21.29 -2.64 -17.97
C ALA A 18 -20.04 -2.72 -17.06
N LEU A 19 -20.20 -3.17 -15.82
CA LEU A 19 -19.08 -3.34 -14.87
C LEU A 19 -18.08 -4.39 -15.36
N ALA A 20 -18.57 -5.55 -15.82
CA ALA A 20 -17.71 -6.60 -16.37
C ALA A 20 -16.98 -6.14 -17.65
N THR A 21 -17.65 -5.35 -18.50
CA THR A 21 -17.05 -4.77 -19.70
C THR A 21 -15.93 -3.80 -19.33
N ALA A 22 -16.19 -2.89 -18.39
CA ALA A 22 -15.20 -1.93 -17.93
C ALA A 22 -13.99 -2.66 -17.33
N TRP A 23 -14.22 -3.64 -16.45
CA TRP A 23 -13.14 -4.43 -15.85
C TRP A 23 -12.31 -5.16 -16.92
N ALA A 24 -12.94 -5.87 -17.85
CA ALA A 24 -12.22 -6.62 -18.89
C ALA A 24 -11.46 -5.70 -19.85
N ALA A 25 -12.05 -4.58 -20.26
CA ALA A 25 -11.39 -3.61 -21.12
C ALA A 25 -10.16 -3.01 -20.45
N LEU A 26 -10.23 -2.68 -19.16
CA LEU A 26 -9.08 -2.17 -18.38
C LEU A 26 -8.01 -3.26 -18.17
N ALA A 27 -8.41 -4.49 -17.86
CA ALA A 27 -7.48 -5.62 -17.74
C ALA A 27 -6.68 -5.81 -19.04
N LEU A 28 -7.34 -5.78 -20.19
CA LEU A 28 -6.70 -5.85 -21.50
C LEU A 28 -5.80 -4.64 -21.76
N TRP A 29 -6.26 -3.42 -21.44
CA TRP A 29 -5.50 -2.19 -21.64
C TRP A 29 -4.19 -2.14 -20.84
N TYR A 30 -4.21 -2.58 -19.59
CA TYR A 30 -3.03 -2.50 -18.72
C TYR A 30 -2.07 -3.69 -18.88
N ARG A 31 -2.57 -4.88 -19.29
CA ARG A 31 -1.75 -6.11 -19.25
C ARG A 31 -1.51 -6.81 -20.57
N LEU A 32 -2.16 -6.44 -21.66
CA LEU A 32 -1.80 -7.03 -22.96
C LEU A 32 -0.38 -6.63 -23.35
N PRO A 33 0.50 -7.60 -23.66
CA PRO A 33 1.91 -7.35 -24.01
C PRO A 33 2.05 -6.94 -25.49
N PHE A 34 1.15 -6.07 -25.97
CA PHE A 34 1.15 -5.57 -27.33
C PHE A 34 1.48 -4.08 -27.36
N ALA A 35 1.93 -3.60 -28.52
CA ALA A 35 2.02 -2.17 -28.79
C ALA A 35 0.65 -1.49 -28.59
N THR A 36 0.68 -0.17 -28.39
CA THR A 36 -0.50 0.63 -28.03
C THR A 36 -1.70 0.41 -28.94
N LEU A 37 -1.48 0.28 -30.26
CA LEU A 37 -2.57 0.23 -31.24
C LEU A 37 -3.32 -1.12 -31.25
N PRO A 38 -2.66 -2.30 -31.33
CA PRO A 38 -3.35 -3.58 -31.12
C PRO A 38 -4.00 -3.71 -29.73
N ARG A 39 -3.34 -3.19 -28.69
CA ARG A 39 -3.87 -3.18 -27.32
C ARG A 39 -5.15 -2.34 -27.21
N ALA A 40 -5.16 -1.15 -27.79
CA ALA A 40 -6.34 -0.30 -27.89
C ALA A 40 -7.46 -0.98 -28.70
N ALA A 41 -7.13 -1.64 -29.80
CA ALA A 41 -8.10 -2.34 -30.64
C ALA A 41 -8.78 -3.50 -29.88
N LEU A 42 -8.02 -4.28 -29.10
CA LEU A 42 -8.58 -5.39 -28.32
C LEU A 42 -9.40 -4.92 -27.12
N SER A 43 -8.90 -3.93 -26.37
CA SER A 43 -9.64 -3.32 -25.26
C SER A 43 -10.93 -2.65 -25.76
N GLY A 44 -10.83 -1.85 -26.83
CA GLY A 44 -11.97 -1.20 -27.48
C GLY A 44 -12.93 -2.21 -28.13
N GLY A 45 -12.43 -3.30 -28.71
CA GLY A 45 -13.24 -4.38 -29.25
C GLY A 45 -14.08 -5.07 -28.17
N PHE A 46 -13.50 -5.33 -26.99
CA PHE A 46 -14.26 -5.86 -25.86
C PHE A 46 -15.30 -4.85 -25.34
N ALA A 47 -14.94 -3.56 -25.28
CA ALA A 47 -15.89 -2.50 -24.93
C ALA A 47 -17.09 -2.45 -25.90
N LEU A 48 -16.83 -2.51 -27.21
CA LEU A 48 -17.86 -2.56 -28.24
C LEU A 48 -18.73 -3.81 -28.13
N LEU A 49 -18.15 -4.97 -27.80
CA LEU A 49 -18.91 -6.19 -27.51
C LEU A 49 -19.88 -5.97 -26.34
N GLY A 50 -19.43 -5.37 -25.24
CA GLY A 50 -20.27 -5.03 -24.09
C GLY A 50 -21.43 -4.10 -24.42
N VAL A 51 -21.18 -3.06 -25.23
CA VAL A 51 -22.23 -2.15 -25.74
C VAL A 51 -23.22 -2.90 -26.62
N ALA A 52 -22.74 -3.73 -27.55
CA ALA A 52 -23.59 -4.52 -28.44
C ALA A 52 -24.48 -5.51 -27.68
N VAL A 53 -23.92 -6.16 -26.65
CA VAL A 53 -24.65 -7.09 -25.77
C VAL A 53 -25.71 -6.34 -24.97
N THR A 54 -25.36 -5.19 -24.39
CA THR A 54 -26.30 -4.31 -23.67
C THR A 54 -27.48 -3.91 -24.54
N ALA A 55 -27.25 -3.50 -25.79
CA ALA A 55 -28.32 -3.21 -26.75
C ALA A 55 -29.12 -4.47 -27.15
N GLY A 56 -28.44 -5.63 -27.23
CA GLY A 56 -29.03 -6.93 -27.54
C GLY A 56 -29.94 -7.50 -26.45
N LEU A 57 -29.76 -7.10 -25.18
CA LEU A 57 -30.61 -7.52 -24.05
C LEU A 57 -32.08 -7.09 -24.23
N PHE A 58 -32.33 -6.07 -25.04
CA PHE A 58 -33.69 -5.58 -25.36
C PHE A 58 -34.34 -6.33 -26.54
N ARG A 59 -33.69 -7.35 -27.12
CA ARG A 59 -34.14 -8.10 -28.30
C ARG A 59 -34.35 -9.58 -28.01
N SER A 60 -34.99 -10.31 -28.93
CA SER A 60 -35.32 -11.75 -28.82
C SER A 60 -34.10 -12.68 -28.74
N HIS A 61 -32.89 -12.18 -28.99
CA HIS A 61 -31.64 -12.95 -28.97
C HIS A 61 -30.77 -12.69 -27.73
N ALA A 62 -31.35 -12.12 -26.65
CA ALA A 62 -30.63 -11.77 -25.42
C ALA A 62 -29.78 -12.92 -24.85
N LEU A 63 -30.28 -14.17 -24.87
CA LEU A 63 -29.55 -15.32 -24.34
C LEU A 63 -28.26 -15.59 -25.13
N ARG A 64 -28.30 -15.54 -26.47
CA ARG A 64 -27.13 -15.75 -27.32
C ARG A 64 -26.08 -14.65 -27.10
N ALA A 65 -26.52 -13.40 -27.02
CA ALA A 65 -25.64 -12.27 -26.74
C ALA A 65 -24.95 -12.42 -25.38
N LEU A 66 -25.70 -12.82 -24.34
CA LEU A 66 -25.15 -13.05 -23.01
C LEU A 66 -24.17 -14.23 -23.00
N THR A 67 -24.47 -15.34 -23.68
CA THR A 67 -23.54 -16.48 -23.78
C THR A 67 -22.22 -16.09 -24.44
N THR A 68 -22.26 -15.36 -25.56
CA THR A 68 -21.04 -14.88 -26.22
C THR A 68 -20.23 -13.96 -25.30
N PHE A 69 -20.90 -13.03 -24.61
CA PHE A 69 -20.23 -12.13 -23.65
C PHE A 69 -19.59 -12.90 -22.51
N THR A 70 -20.32 -13.83 -21.88
CA THR A 70 -19.83 -14.63 -20.76
C THR A 70 -18.63 -15.49 -21.16
N LEU A 71 -18.63 -16.10 -22.35
CA LEU A 71 -17.48 -16.85 -22.85
C LEU A 71 -16.26 -15.96 -23.10
N ALA A 72 -16.45 -14.78 -23.71
CA ALA A 72 -15.37 -13.82 -23.91
C ALA A 72 -14.80 -13.31 -22.58
N LEU A 73 -15.67 -12.97 -21.62
CA LEU A 73 -15.29 -12.55 -20.28
C LEU A 73 -14.53 -13.65 -19.54
N ALA A 74 -15.01 -14.90 -19.60
CA ALA A 74 -14.34 -16.04 -19.00
C ALA A 74 -12.93 -16.23 -19.55
N ALA A 75 -12.74 -16.06 -20.87
CA ALA A 75 -11.41 -16.10 -21.48
C ALA A 75 -10.48 -15.00 -20.94
N VAL A 76 -10.98 -13.76 -20.78
CA VAL A 76 -10.20 -12.65 -20.20
C VAL A 76 -9.88 -12.92 -18.73
N ILE A 77 -10.83 -13.42 -17.93
CA ILE A 77 -10.60 -13.74 -16.52
C ILE A 77 -9.56 -14.85 -16.38
N LEU A 78 -9.68 -15.94 -17.15
CA LEU A 78 -8.74 -17.05 -17.13
C LEU A 78 -7.33 -16.57 -17.49
N TRP A 79 -7.18 -15.84 -18.60
CA TRP A 79 -5.90 -15.23 -18.98
C TRP A 79 -5.35 -14.27 -17.91
N TRP A 80 -6.18 -13.39 -17.36
CA TRP A 80 -5.74 -12.44 -16.35
C TRP A 80 -5.30 -13.15 -15.06
N SER A 81 -5.95 -14.27 -14.71
CA SER A 81 -5.60 -15.07 -13.54
C SER A 81 -4.24 -15.75 -13.65
N THR A 82 -3.77 -16.07 -14.87
CA THR A 82 -2.46 -16.71 -15.10
C THR A 82 -1.29 -15.72 -15.10
N LEU A 83 -1.54 -14.41 -14.98
CA LEU A 83 -0.48 -13.42 -14.87
C LEU A 83 0.25 -13.53 -13.52
N ASN A 84 1.51 -13.95 -13.58
CA ASN A 84 2.40 -14.06 -12.43
C ASN A 84 3.21 -12.78 -12.22
N PRO A 85 3.39 -12.34 -10.96
CA PRO A 85 4.34 -11.29 -10.62
C PRO A 85 5.74 -11.66 -11.16
N PRO A 86 6.43 -10.77 -11.88
CA PRO A 86 7.82 -11.02 -12.28
C PRO A 86 8.71 -11.14 -11.03
N GLU A 87 9.55 -12.19 -11.02
CA GLU A 87 10.59 -12.39 -9.99
C GLU A 87 11.73 -11.37 -10.18
N ASP A 88 12.18 -11.23 -11.42
CA ASP A 88 13.23 -10.30 -11.82
C ASP A 88 12.70 -9.14 -12.66
N GLY A 89 13.37 -7.99 -12.59
CA GLY A 89 13.03 -6.82 -13.38
C GLY A 89 14.04 -5.70 -13.21
N THR A 90 14.07 -4.79 -14.20
CA THR A 90 14.80 -3.52 -14.08
C THR A 90 13.97 -2.58 -13.21
N TRP A 91 14.12 -2.72 -11.90
CA TRP A 91 13.40 -1.96 -10.89
C TRP A 91 14.02 -0.58 -10.64
N SER A 92 13.20 0.41 -10.29
CA SER A 92 13.73 1.70 -9.81
C SER A 92 14.65 1.51 -8.61
N PRO A 93 15.79 2.23 -8.51
CA PRO A 93 16.82 1.93 -7.52
C PRO A 93 16.34 1.95 -6.06
N ASP A 94 15.37 2.80 -5.71
CA ASP A 94 14.82 2.96 -4.36
C ASP A 94 13.87 1.85 -3.91
N VAL A 95 13.44 0.99 -4.85
CA VAL A 95 12.59 -0.19 -4.63
C VAL A 95 13.19 -1.44 -5.27
N ALA A 96 14.48 -1.40 -5.60
CA ALA A 96 15.14 -2.47 -6.33
C ALA A 96 15.32 -3.74 -5.50
N ARG A 97 15.48 -3.60 -4.18
CA ARG A 97 15.73 -4.70 -3.25
C ARG A 97 14.56 -4.92 -2.31
N GLN A 98 14.33 -6.19 -1.99
CA GLN A 98 13.33 -6.65 -1.05
C GLN A 98 14.04 -6.96 0.27
N VAL A 99 13.67 -6.30 1.36
CA VAL A 99 14.26 -6.60 2.67
C VAL A 99 13.97 -8.05 3.05
N THR A 100 14.95 -8.70 3.66
CA THR A 100 14.80 -10.01 4.32
C THR A 100 15.36 -9.94 5.73
N GLY A 101 14.99 -10.90 6.59
CA GLY A 101 15.48 -10.93 7.95
C GLY A 101 15.58 -12.32 8.56
N GLU A 102 16.55 -12.48 9.46
CA GLU A 102 16.77 -13.70 10.23
C GLU A 102 16.76 -13.37 11.73
N VAL A 103 16.18 -14.24 12.54
CA VAL A 103 16.14 -14.09 13.99
C VAL A 103 16.93 -15.21 14.64
N GLN A 104 17.95 -14.85 15.41
CA GLN A 104 18.78 -15.77 16.20
C GLN A 104 18.70 -15.38 17.67
N GLY A 105 17.92 -16.13 18.46
CA GLY A 105 17.60 -15.74 19.83
C GLY A 105 16.80 -14.43 19.84
N ASP A 106 17.33 -13.41 20.50
CA ASP A 106 16.73 -12.07 20.54
C ASP A 106 17.35 -11.10 19.54
N ILE A 107 18.29 -11.53 18.68
CA ILE A 107 18.88 -10.67 17.65
C ILE A 107 18.15 -10.85 16.33
N LEU A 108 17.61 -9.75 15.79
CA LEU A 108 17.07 -9.65 14.43
C LEU A 108 18.15 -9.07 13.51
N THR A 109 18.55 -9.80 12.48
CA THR A 109 19.42 -9.28 11.41
C THR A 109 18.61 -9.08 10.15
N LEU A 110 18.54 -7.84 9.66
CA LEU A 110 17.91 -7.47 8.40
C LEU A 110 18.97 -7.29 7.31
N THR A 111 18.69 -7.81 6.12
CA THR A 111 19.51 -7.61 4.91
C THR A 111 18.72 -6.80 3.90
N ASP A 112 19.42 -5.93 3.16
CA ASP A 112 18.85 -4.95 2.24
C ASP A 112 17.97 -3.90 2.94
N VAL A 113 18.47 -3.39 4.07
CA VAL A 113 17.92 -2.19 4.71
C VAL A 113 18.32 -0.96 3.89
N ARG A 114 17.35 -0.13 3.50
CA ARG A 114 17.60 1.08 2.71
C ARG A 114 18.11 2.21 3.60
N ASN A 115 19.19 2.87 3.20
CA ASN A 115 19.72 4.06 3.88
C ASN A 115 20.18 5.09 2.86
N PHE A 116 19.28 5.47 1.96
CA PHE A 116 19.57 6.41 0.89
C PHE A 116 19.67 7.83 1.43
N THR A 117 20.53 8.64 0.81
CA THR A 117 20.63 10.08 1.09
C THR A 117 20.00 10.86 -0.06
N TRP A 118 18.94 11.61 0.22
CA TRP A 118 18.12 12.29 -0.78
C TRP A 118 18.45 13.78 -0.85
N GLU A 119 18.75 14.27 -2.05
CA GLU A 119 18.85 15.71 -2.35
C GLU A 119 17.55 16.19 -3.00
N THR A 120 17.04 15.41 -3.95
CA THR A 120 15.74 15.61 -4.61
C THR A 120 15.06 14.24 -4.82
N PRO A 121 13.80 14.17 -5.29
CA PRO A 121 13.15 12.89 -5.57
C PRO A 121 13.88 12.04 -6.62
N ASP A 122 14.65 12.67 -7.51
CA ASP A 122 15.36 12.03 -8.63
C ASP A 122 16.90 12.03 -8.46
N ASP A 123 17.43 12.72 -7.44
CA ASP A 123 18.86 12.80 -7.13
C ASP A 123 19.13 12.35 -5.70
N TYR A 124 19.77 11.20 -5.57
CA TYR A 124 20.03 10.54 -4.29
C TYR A 124 21.20 9.57 -4.38
N LYS A 125 21.83 9.33 -3.23
CA LYS A 125 22.90 8.33 -3.09
C LYS A 125 22.30 7.01 -2.61
N VAL A 126 22.48 5.97 -3.44
CA VAL A 126 22.06 4.61 -3.15
C VAL A 126 22.97 3.98 -2.10
N ASN A 127 22.38 3.41 -1.06
CA ASN A 127 23.07 2.63 -0.04
C ASN A 127 22.12 1.59 0.58
N TRP A 128 22.56 0.34 0.59
CA TRP A 128 21.82 -0.81 1.12
C TRP A 128 22.70 -1.51 2.15
N GLU A 129 22.14 -1.78 3.32
CA GLU A 129 22.89 -2.22 4.50
C GLU A 129 22.36 -3.54 5.04
N THR A 130 23.21 -4.23 5.79
CA THR A 130 22.79 -5.27 6.73
C THR A 130 22.87 -4.66 8.13
N ARG A 131 21.77 -4.68 8.88
CA ARG A 131 21.68 -4.14 10.24
C ARG A 131 21.17 -5.21 11.20
N SER A 132 21.63 -5.18 12.44
CA SER A 132 21.20 -6.10 13.49
C SER A 132 20.65 -5.31 14.67
N TYR A 133 19.53 -5.80 15.23
CA TYR A 133 18.80 -5.16 16.31
C TYR A 133 18.56 -6.16 17.44
N ASP A 134 18.74 -5.71 18.68
CA ASP A 134 18.32 -6.46 19.86
C ASP A 134 16.82 -6.26 20.09
N LEU A 135 16.05 -7.34 19.92
CA LEU A 135 14.59 -7.32 20.09
C LEU A 135 14.17 -7.06 21.54
N THR A 136 15.05 -7.27 22.53
CA THR A 136 14.78 -6.93 23.93
C THR A 136 14.88 -5.43 24.20
N ALA A 137 15.62 -4.71 23.35
CA ALA A 137 15.77 -3.26 23.42
C ALA A 137 14.66 -2.49 22.68
N LEU A 138 13.67 -3.18 22.08
CA LEU A 138 12.56 -2.52 21.38
C LEU A 138 11.62 -1.84 22.37
N GLN A 139 11.43 -0.53 22.22
CA GLN A 139 10.68 0.31 23.16
C GLN A 139 9.39 0.87 22.57
N THR A 140 9.41 1.26 21.30
CA THR A 140 8.34 2.10 20.75
C THR A 140 7.90 1.66 19.36
N VAL A 141 6.64 1.96 19.04
CA VAL A 141 6.08 1.83 17.70
C VAL A 141 5.47 3.17 17.32
N ASP A 142 5.78 3.62 16.12
CA ASP A 142 5.31 4.89 15.57
C ASP A 142 4.59 4.66 14.25
N LEU A 143 3.54 5.44 14.02
CA LEU A 143 2.79 5.49 12.79
C LEU A 143 3.05 6.82 12.09
N PHE A 144 3.56 6.77 10.87
CA PHE A 144 3.62 7.93 9.99
C PHE A 144 2.56 7.83 8.90
N MET A 145 1.87 8.96 8.68
CA MET A 145 0.91 9.14 7.61
C MET A 145 1.41 10.25 6.70
N SER A 146 1.79 9.90 5.46
CA SER A 146 2.25 10.87 4.48
C SER A 146 1.16 11.23 3.48
N TYR A 147 0.85 12.52 3.32
CA TYR A 147 -0.23 13.02 2.46
C TYR A 147 0.34 13.82 1.28
N TRP A 148 -0.08 13.48 0.06
CA TRP A 148 0.27 14.22 -1.17
C TRP A 148 -0.93 14.52 -2.08
N ALA A 149 -2.06 13.82 -1.89
CA ALA A 149 -3.22 13.88 -2.77
C ALA A 149 -4.53 14.13 -2.00
N GLY A 150 -4.47 15.02 -1.00
CA GLY A 150 -5.61 15.38 -0.15
C GLY A 150 -5.77 14.47 1.08
N PRO A 151 -6.83 14.67 1.87
CA PRO A 151 -6.94 14.07 3.22
C PRO A 151 -7.44 12.61 3.23
N GLN A 152 -7.97 12.12 2.10
CA GLN A 152 -8.63 10.80 2.02
C GLN A 152 -7.64 9.64 1.84
N MET A 153 -6.45 9.93 1.29
CA MET A 153 -5.42 8.93 1.03
C MET A 153 -4.09 9.40 1.59
N ALA A 154 -3.41 8.48 2.27
CA ALA A 154 -2.08 8.69 2.78
C ALA A 154 -1.22 7.46 2.57
N HIS A 155 0.08 7.60 2.71
CA HIS A 155 1.01 6.50 2.70
C HIS A 155 1.37 6.17 4.14
N MET A 156 0.97 4.97 4.56
CA MET A 156 1.18 4.45 5.90
C MET A 156 2.57 3.85 6.03
N ILE A 157 3.33 4.30 7.04
CA ILE A 157 4.64 3.76 7.42
C ILE A 157 4.59 3.44 8.91
N VAL A 158 5.16 2.31 9.30
CA VAL A 158 5.31 1.93 10.71
C VAL A 158 6.79 1.92 11.05
N SER A 159 7.18 2.55 12.14
CA SER A 159 8.57 2.56 12.61
C SER A 159 8.68 1.92 13.99
N PHE A 160 9.80 1.24 14.22
CA PHE A 160 10.10 0.58 15.49
C PHE A 160 11.34 1.21 16.09
N GLY A 161 11.22 1.67 17.33
CA GLY A 161 12.28 2.37 18.05
C GLY A 161 12.88 1.54 19.16
N PHE A 162 14.21 1.61 19.29
CA PHE A 162 15.02 0.89 20.26
C PHE A 162 15.55 1.82 21.37
N GLU A 163 16.02 1.23 22.47
CA GLU A 163 16.50 1.94 23.67
C GLU A 163 17.69 2.87 23.39
N ASP A 164 18.55 2.52 22.43
CA ASP A 164 19.69 3.33 22.00
C ASP A 164 19.31 4.52 21.08
N GLY A 165 18.02 4.65 20.76
CA GLY A 165 17.48 5.68 19.90
C GLY A 165 17.40 5.29 18.42
N GLU A 166 17.92 4.12 18.02
CA GLU A 166 17.78 3.65 16.64
C GLU A 166 16.30 3.45 16.28
N GLN A 167 15.98 3.74 15.02
CA GLN A 167 14.64 3.59 14.46
C GLN A 167 14.73 2.84 13.14
N ILE A 168 13.85 1.86 12.94
CA ILE A 168 13.69 1.17 11.66
C ILE A 168 12.27 1.38 11.12
N ALA A 169 12.18 2.15 10.04
CA ALA A 169 10.92 2.40 9.35
C ALA A 169 10.62 1.32 8.33
N TRP A 170 9.38 0.85 8.33
CA TRP A 170 8.86 -0.16 7.42
C TRP A 170 7.75 0.42 6.55
N SER A 171 7.91 0.19 5.25
CA SER A 171 6.97 0.62 4.24
C SER A 171 6.65 -0.50 3.28
N VAL A 172 5.37 -0.62 2.94
CA VAL A 172 4.87 -1.50 1.89
C VAL A 172 4.65 -0.63 0.65
N GLU A 173 5.46 -0.86 -0.37
CA GLU A 173 5.58 0.02 -1.53
C GLU A 173 5.20 -0.69 -2.82
N VAL A 174 4.96 0.14 -3.83
CA VAL A 174 4.88 -0.29 -5.22
C VAL A 174 6.28 -0.54 -5.74
N ARG A 175 6.58 -1.78 -6.12
CA ARG A 175 7.85 -2.14 -6.78
C ARG A 175 7.74 -1.81 -8.27
N ARG A 176 8.05 -0.57 -8.59
CA ARG A 176 7.96 -0.02 -9.95
C ARG A 176 9.21 -0.33 -10.77
N GLN A 177 8.99 -0.58 -12.06
CA GLN A 177 10.07 -0.65 -13.05
C GLN A 177 10.70 0.73 -13.24
N GLU A 178 11.94 0.77 -13.72
CA GLU A 178 12.62 2.02 -14.06
C GLU A 178 11.80 2.85 -15.07
N GLY A 179 11.62 4.14 -14.79
CA GLY A 179 10.72 5.03 -15.55
C GLY A 179 9.22 4.78 -15.34
N GLY A 180 8.87 3.76 -14.56
CA GLY A 180 7.50 3.47 -14.12
C GLY A 180 7.09 4.29 -12.90
N GLY A 181 5.79 4.29 -12.61
CA GLY A 181 5.21 5.04 -11.50
C GLY A 181 4.02 4.33 -10.87
N PHE A 182 3.54 4.89 -9.76
CA PHE A 182 2.31 4.46 -9.11
C PHE A 182 1.08 4.88 -9.94
N SER A 183 0.10 4.00 -10.06
CA SER A 183 -1.19 4.33 -10.64
C SER A 183 -2.30 3.56 -9.94
N PRO A 184 -3.19 4.23 -9.18
CA PRO A 184 -4.26 3.55 -8.45
C PRO A 184 -5.10 2.62 -9.32
N VAL A 185 -5.38 3.03 -10.57
CA VAL A 185 -6.17 2.24 -11.51
C VAL A 185 -5.34 1.14 -12.15
N ALA A 186 -4.11 1.42 -12.62
CA ALA A 186 -3.31 0.38 -13.28
C ALA A 186 -2.95 -0.74 -12.30
N ASP A 187 -2.66 -0.39 -11.06
CA ASP A 187 -2.29 -1.33 -10.01
C ASP A 187 -3.45 -2.21 -9.53
N LEU A 188 -4.71 -1.85 -9.80
CA LEU A 188 -5.84 -2.79 -9.69
C LEU A 188 -5.74 -3.97 -10.66
N PHE A 189 -5.03 -3.77 -11.77
CA PHE A 189 -4.92 -4.71 -12.88
C PHE A 189 -3.52 -5.31 -13.00
N LYS A 190 -2.79 -5.51 -11.88
CA LYS A 190 -1.48 -6.19 -11.85
C LYS A 190 -0.38 -5.42 -12.60
N SER A 191 -0.35 -4.10 -12.53
CA SER A 191 0.70 -3.31 -13.20
C SER A 191 2.06 -3.43 -12.51
N ASN A 192 2.11 -3.21 -11.20
CA ASN A 192 3.33 -3.30 -10.41
C ASN A 192 3.29 -4.43 -9.38
N THR A 193 4.46 -4.92 -8.99
CA THR A 193 4.59 -5.88 -7.87
C THR A 193 4.69 -5.15 -6.54
N LEU A 194 4.51 -5.89 -5.45
CA LEU A 194 4.68 -5.40 -4.09
C LEU A 194 6.15 -5.49 -3.68
N VAL A 195 6.64 -4.53 -2.89
CA VAL A 195 7.90 -4.65 -2.16
C VAL A 195 7.70 -4.18 -0.72
N MET A 196 8.38 -4.82 0.22
CA MET A 196 8.51 -4.29 1.58
C MET A 196 9.92 -3.72 1.74
N ILE A 197 9.98 -2.48 2.21
CA ILE A 197 11.21 -1.75 2.49
C ILE A 197 11.32 -1.58 4.00
N ALA A 198 12.41 -2.07 4.59
CA ALA A 198 12.86 -1.58 5.88
C ALA A 198 13.98 -0.57 5.61
N ALA A 199 13.97 0.55 6.31
CA ALA A 199 14.88 1.64 6.02
C ALA A 199 15.14 2.51 7.25
N ASP A 200 16.26 3.22 7.19
CA ASP A 200 16.51 4.34 8.09
C ASP A 200 15.37 5.37 7.98
N GLU A 201 14.91 5.92 9.10
CA GLU A 201 13.84 6.93 9.07
C GLU A 201 14.22 8.19 8.29
N ARG A 202 15.49 8.61 8.38
CA ARG A 202 16.00 9.75 7.60
C ARG A 202 15.91 9.48 6.10
N ASP A 203 16.03 8.23 5.68
CA ASP A 203 15.79 7.85 4.29
C ASP A 203 14.28 7.86 4.01
N LEU A 204 13.52 7.00 4.69
CA LEU A 204 12.15 6.67 4.27
C LEU A 204 11.12 7.74 4.61
N VAL A 205 11.25 8.38 5.76
CA VAL A 205 10.40 9.51 6.18
C VAL A 205 11.00 10.81 5.65
N GLY A 206 12.33 10.95 5.73
CA GLY A 206 13.03 12.16 5.26
C GLY A 206 12.90 12.45 3.77
N THR A 207 12.86 11.43 2.90
CA THR A 207 12.55 11.65 1.46
C THR A 207 11.18 12.31 1.26
N ARG A 208 10.21 12.00 2.12
CA ARG A 208 8.84 12.51 2.01
C ARG A 208 8.75 13.95 2.50
N THR A 209 9.30 14.24 3.67
CA THR A 209 9.32 15.59 4.25
C THR A 209 10.23 16.54 3.47
N ASN A 210 11.49 16.17 3.21
CA ASN A 210 12.52 17.08 2.71
C ASN A 210 12.68 17.06 1.19
N ALA A 211 12.67 15.89 0.55
CA ALA A 211 12.91 15.80 -0.90
C ALA A 211 11.63 16.01 -1.72
N ARG A 212 10.49 15.48 -1.25
CA ARG A 212 9.20 15.54 -1.96
C ARG A 212 8.26 16.64 -1.45
N GLY A 213 8.44 17.11 -0.22
CA GLY A 213 7.59 18.12 0.39
C GLY A 213 6.16 17.62 0.71
N GLU A 214 6.01 16.33 1.00
CA GLU A 214 4.76 15.72 1.45
C GLU A 214 4.39 16.23 2.86
N ASP A 215 3.09 16.29 3.17
CA ASP A 215 2.63 16.55 4.55
C ASP A 215 2.70 15.25 5.34
N VAL A 216 3.68 15.15 6.24
CA VAL A 216 3.92 13.95 7.04
C VAL A 216 3.47 14.21 8.47
N GLN A 217 2.65 13.30 8.97
CA GLN A 217 2.13 13.33 10.33
C GLN A 217 2.61 12.10 11.09
N LEU A 218 3.17 12.29 12.28
CA LEU A 218 3.65 11.26 13.19
C LEU A 218 2.68 11.07 14.36
N PHE A 219 2.33 9.81 14.63
CA PHE A 219 1.51 9.40 15.75
C PHE A 219 2.26 8.34 16.56
N ARG A 220 2.44 8.60 17.86
CA ARG A 220 3.05 7.66 18.80
C ARG A 220 2.03 6.57 19.17
N ILE A 221 2.38 5.30 18.99
CA ILE A 221 1.46 4.18 19.26
C ILE A 221 1.70 3.61 20.66
N GLY A 222 0.63 3.57 21.46
CA GLY A 222 0.60 3.07 22.84
C GLY A 222 0.37 1.57 22.86
N VAL A 223 1.43 0.81 22.62
CA VAL A 223 1.43 -0.67 22.70
C VAL A 223 2.59 -1.14 23.56
N SER A 224 2.44 -2.31 24.19
CA SER A 224 3.54 -2.91 24.95
C SER A 224 4.72 -3.27 24.04
N PRO A 225 5.97 -3.25 24.55
CA PRO A 225 7.14 -3.76 23.83
C PRO A 225 6.94 -5.14 23.21
N ASP A 226 6.27 -6.06 23.93
CA ASP A 226 5.93 -7.39 23.43
C ASP A 226 5.02 -7.35 22.19
N THR A 227 4.05 -6.44 22.17
CA THR A 227 3.14 -6.26 21.04
C THR A 227 3.88 -5.63 19.86
N GLY A 228 4.74 -4.64 20.10
CA GLY A 228 5.62 -4.06 19.08
C GLY A 228 6.57 -5.09 18.48
N ARG A 229 7.17 -5.93 19.31
CA ARG A 229 8.04 -7.05 18.89
C ARG A 229 7.27 -8.06 18.05
N ALA A 230 6.07 -8.43 18.48
CA ALA A 230 5.21 -9.34 17.72
C ALA A 230 4.91 -8.79 16.32
N LEU A 231 4.58 -7.49 16.22
CA LEU A 231 4.34 -6.83 14.94
C LEU A 231 5.60 -6.80 14.06
N LEU A 232 6.77 -6.42 14.61
CA LEU A 232 8.04 -6.41 13.87
C LEU A 232 8.37 -7.79 13.30
N LEU A 233 8.23 -8.85 14.10
CA LEU A 233 8.45 -10.22 13.64
C LEU A 233 7.47 -10.64 12.53
N ARG A 234 6.24 -10.12 12.53
CA ARG A 234 5.29 -10.32 11.43
C ARG A 234 5.69 -9.58 10.16
N TYR A 235 6.23 -8.36 10.27
CA TYR A 235 6.83 -7.66 9.13
C TYR A 235 7.98 -8.47 8.51
N VAL A 236 8.88 -8.99 9.34
CA VAL A 236 10.01 -9.83 8.89
C VAL A 236 9.53 -11.08 8.18
N ALA A 237 8.58 -11.81 8.78
CA ALA A 237 8.01 -13.00 8.16
C ALA A 237 7.32 -12.71 6.82
N ALA A 238 6.56 -11.61 6.73
CA ALA A 238 5.91 -11.18 5.51
C ALA A 238 6.91 -10.78 4.42
N ALA A 239 7.98 -10.07 4.79
CA ALA A 239 9.04 -9.67 3.87
C ALA A 239 9.81 -10.89 3.32
N ASN A 240 10.14 -11.86 4.17
CA ASN A 240 10.74 -13.13 3.74
C ASN A 240 9.82 -13.91 2.80
N SER A 241 8.52 -13.99 3.12
CA SER A 241 7.53 -14.64 2.25
C SER A 241 7.42 -13.94 0.91
N LEU A 242 7.44 -12.61 0.88
CA LEU A 242 7.37 -11.82 -0.34
C LEU A 242 8.65 -11.96 -1.19
N ALA A 243 9.81 -12.06 -0.54
CA ALA A 243 11.09 -12.35 -1.21
C ALA A 243 11.09 -13.73 -1.87
N ALA A 244 10.51 -14.73 -1.22
CA ALA A 244 10.41 -16.09 -1.76
C ALA A 244 9.32 -16.24 -2.83
N GLN A 245 8.21 -15.50 -2.70
CA GLN A 245 7.07 -15.54 -3.61
C GLN A 245 6.54 -14.13 -3.89
N PRO A 246 7.02 -13.48 -4.96
CA PRO A 246 6.58 -12.15 -5.35
C PRO A 246 5.06 -12.08 -5.49
N GLN A 247 4.48 -10.96 -5.07
CA GLN A 247 3.04 -10.69 -5.13
C GLN A 247 2.76 -9.44 -5.97
N TRP A 248 1.57 -9.38 -6.57
CA TRP A 248 1.09 -8.15 -7.20
C TRP A 248 0.72 -7.14 -6.12
N TYR A 249 1.10 -5.87 -6.33
CA TYR A 249 0.48 -4.78 -5.59
C TYR A 249 -0.96 -4.62 -6.08
N ASN A 250 -1.88 -4.27 -5.18
CA ASN A 250 -3.26 -3.94 -5.55
C ASN A 250 -3.78 -2.79 -4.69
N SER A 251 -4.21 -1.71 -5.34
CA SER A 251 -4.64 -0.47 -4.69
C SER A 251 -5.79 -0.65 -3.68
N LEU A 252 -6.60 -1.71 -3.79
CA LEU A 252 -7.70 -1.99 -2.86
C LEU A 252 -7.42 -3.12 -1.88
N THR A 253 -6.71 -4.18 -2.31
CA THR A 253 -6.58 -5.41 -1.51
C THR A 253 -5.19 -5.64 -0.94
N THR A 254 -4.15 -5.12 -1.58
CA THR A 254 -2.74 -5.41 -1.24
C THR A 254 -1.92 -4.14 -1.36
N ASN A 255 -2.01 -3.30 -0.34
CA ASN A 255 -1.40 -1.98 -0.28
C ASN A 255 -0.79 -1.70 1.11
N CYS A 256 -0.31 -0.46 1.31
CA CYS A 256 0.35 -0.04 2.54
C CYS A 256 -0.51 -0.09 3.80
N THR A 257 -1.83 -0.14 3.67
CA THR A 257 -2.75 -0.27 4.80
C THR A 257 -3.24 -1.71 4.96
N THR A 258 -3.71 -2.35 3.90
CA THR A 258 -4.32 -3.69 4.01
C THR A 258 -3.31 -4.75 4.43
N VAL A 259 -2.06 -4.64 3.98
CA VAL A 259 -0.98 -5.54 4.41
C VAL A 259 -0.73 -5.39 5.91
N VAL A 260 -0.58 -4.16 6.40
CA VAL A 260 -0.29 -3.89 7.82
C VAL A 260 -1.46 -4.32 8.70
N MET A 261 -2.70 -4.01 8.30
CA MET A 261 -3.90 -4.48 9.01
C MET A 261 -3.99 -6.01 9.04
N ALA A 262 -3.58 -6.70 7.97
CA ALA A 262 -3.52 -8.15 7.96
C ALA A 262 -2.47 -8.69 8.95
N LEU A 263 -1.30 -8.04 9.08
CA LEU A 263 -0.29 -8.40 10.07
C LEU A 263 -0.82 -8.23 11.50
N ILE A 264 -1.43 -7.08 11.81
CA ILE A 264 -1.99 -6.78 13.13
C ILE A 264 -3.05 -7.81 13.54
N ARG A 265 -3.95 -8.16 12.61
CA ARG A 265 -5.01 -9.18 12.83
C ARG A 265 -4.51 -10.57 13.19
N THR A 266 -3.23 -10.88 12.95
CA THR A 266 -2.67 -12.19 13.32
C THR A 266 -2.41 -12.34 14.82
N PHE A 267 -2.39 -11.24 15.58
CA PHE A 267 -2.12 -11.25 17.02
C PHE A 267 -3.06 -10.35 17.84
N ALA A 268 -3.74 -9.38 17.21
CA ALA A 268 -4.79 -8.59 17.86
C ALA A 268 -6.17 -9.22 17.61
N ALA A 269 -6.88 -9.55 18.68
CA ALA A 269 -8.16 -10.27 18.62
C ALA A 269 -9.32 -9.46 18.01
N GLU A 270 -9.25 -8.12 18.00
CA GLU A 270 -10.35 -7.24 17.61
C GLU A 270 -9.87 -6.10 16.69
N VAL A 271 -9.71 -6.38 15.39
CA VAL A 271 -9.51 -5.33 14.37
C VAL A 271 -10.72 -5.34 13.43
N PRO A 272 -11.80 -4.61 13.76
CA PRO A 272 -13.03 -4.60 12.97
C PRO A 272 -12.78 -4.24 11.51
N LEU A 273 -13.73 -4.64 10.65
CA LEU A 273 -13.75 -4.14 9.27
C LEU A 273 -14.17 -2.68 9.32
N ASP A 274 -13.28 -1.80 8.86
CA ASP A 274 -13.50 -0.36 8.86
C ASP A 274 -13.31 0.22 7.46
N TRP A 275 -14.21 1.12 7.06
CA TRP A 275 -14.15 1.78 5.75
C TRP A 275 -12.89 2.64 5.59
N ARG A 276 -12.32 3.10 6.71
CA ARG A 276 -11.05 3.86 6.76
C ARG A 276 -9.85 3.02 6.34
N VAL A 277 -9.97 1.70 6.21
CA VAL A 277 -8.96 0.89 5.53
C VAL A 277 -8.88 1.22 4.03
N LEU A 278 -10.01 1.59 3.41
CA LEU A 278 -10.07 2.03 2.02
C LEU A 278 -9.74 3.53 1.89
N ALA A 279 -10.22 4.35 2.83
CA ALA A 279 -9.89 5.77 2.94
C ALA A 279 -8.83 6.00 4.02
N ASN A 280 -7.64 5.45 3.77
CA ASN A 280 -6.59 5.31 4.78
C ASN A 280 -6.01 6.63 5.31
N GLY A 281 -6.33 7.77 4.70
CA GLY A 281 -6.03 9.08 5.26
C GLY A 281 -6.69 9.32 6.63
N TYR A 282 -7.73 8.56 6.99
CA TYR A 282 -8.43 8.63 8.26
C TYR A 282 -8.03 7.52 9.27
N LEU A 283 -6.91 6.84 9.04
CA LEU A 283 -6.41 5.85 10.01
C LEU A 283 -6.06 6.43 11.38
N PRO A 284 -5.56 7.67 11.53
CA PRO A 284 -5.34 8.25 12.86
C PRO A 284 -6.60 8.29 13.72
N GLU A 285 -7.75 8.63 13.13
CA GLU A 285 -9.06 8.63 13.80
C GLU A 285 -9.44 7.22 14.24
N TYR A 286 -9.21 6.22 13.38
CA TYR A 286 -9.43 4.82 13.76
C TYR A 286 -8.50 4.39 14.91
N ALA A 287 -7.20 4.71 14.83
CA ALA A 287 -6.23 4.38 15.87
C ALA A 287 -6.55 5.07 17.21
N TRP A 288 -7.04 6.31 17.18
CA TRP A 288 -7.52 7.01 18.35
C TRP A 288 -8.75 6.33 18.97
N GLU A 289 -9.74 5.95 18.16
CA GLU A 289 -10.93 5.21 18.62
C GLU A 289 -10.59 3.82 19.18
N GLN A 290 -9.53 3.17 18.69
CA GLN A 290 -9.02 1.91 19.25
C GLN A 290 -8.23 2.11 20.55
N GLY A 291 -8.05 3.34 21.03
CA GLY A 291 -7.34 3.62 22.28
C GLY A 291 -5.82 3.47 22.21
N VAL A 292 -5.25 3.32 21.01
CA VAL A 292 -3.79 3.14 20.83
C VAL A 292 -3.03 4.46 20.62
N LEU A 293 -3.75 5.59 20.58
CA LEU A 293 -3.16 6.94 20.60
C LEU A 293 -3.46 7.64 21.93
N ASP A 294 -2.79 8.77 22.20
CA ASP A 294 -2.98 9.54 23.42
C ASP A 294 -4.44 10.04 23.55
N GLN A 295 -5.14 9.50 24.56
CA GLN A 295 -6.55 9.78 24.82
C GLN A 295 -6.78 11.08 25.62
N THR A 296 -5.72 11.76 26.06
CA THR A 296 -5.83 13.05 26.76
C THR A 296 -6.11 14.23 25.83
N ARG A 297 -6.00 14.00 24.51
CA ARG A 297 -6.15 14.99 23.44
C ARG A 297 -7.11 14.50 22.37
N SER A 298 -7.68 15.43 21.63
CA SER A 298 -8.45 15.13 20.42
C SER A 298 -7.54 14.66 19.28
N VAL A 299 -8.08 13.91 18.31
CA VAL A 299 -7.30 13.47 17.14
C VAL A 299 -6.84 14.65 16.29
N GLU A 300 -7.59 15.75 16.25
CA GLU A 300 -7.22 16.99 15.57
C GLU A 300 -5.98 17.64 16.21
N GLU A 301 -5.90 17.65 17.54
CA GLU A 301 -4.71 18.12 18.26
C GLU A 301 -3.52 17.20 18.02
N LEU A 302 -3.72 15.88 18.01
CA LEU A 302 -2.66 14.92 17.69
C LEU A 302 -2.13 15.11 16.27
N ARG A 303 -3.01 15.36 15.28
CA ARG A 303 -2.61 15.70 13.91
C ARG A 303 -1.77 16.97 13.85
N ALA A 304 -2.21 18.02 14.55
CA ALA A 304 -1.53 19.30 14.56
C ALA A 304 -0.13 19.21 15.20
N LEU A 305 -0.03 18.56 16.36
CA LEU A 305 1.23 18.37 17.09
C LEU A 305 2.13 17.33 16.43
N GLY A 306 1.55 16.38 15.71
CA GLY A 306 2.26 15.36 14.94
C GLY A 306 2.66 15.81 13.54
N SER A 307 2.34 17.02 13.08
CA SER A 307 2.78 17.49 11.75
C SER A 307 4.29 17.78 11.77
N ILE A 308 5.08 16.86 11.20
CA ILE A 308 6.54 16.90 11.32
C ILE A 308 7.25 17.56 10.14
N THR A 309 6.57 17.75 9.00
CA THR A 309 7.21 18.29 7.78
C THR A 309 7.91 19.63 8.01
N PRO A 310 7.32 20.63 8.70
CA PRO A 310 8.01 21.90 8.94
C PRO A 310 9.27 21.75 9.79
N ILE A 311 9.23 20.89 10.82
CA ILE A 311 10.36 20.61 11.71
C ILE A 311 11.48 19.90 10.94
N ALA A 312 11.12 18.85 10.19
CA ALA A 312 12.03 18.08 9.36
C ALA A 312 12.72 18.94 8.29
N GLN A 313 12.00 19.85 7.63
CA GLN A 313 12.55 20.74 6.62
C GLN A 313 13.48 21.80 7.21
N ALA A 314 13.13 22.37 8.38
CA ALA A 314 13.97 23.34 9.06
C ALA A 314 15.29 22.72 9.55
N HIS A 315 15.25 21.47 9.99
CA HIS A 315 16.40 20.74 10.51
C HIS A 315 17.29 20.15 9.41
N GLY A 316 16.68 19.59 8.37
CA GLY A 316 17.39 18.84 7.33
C GLY A 316 17.58 17.35 7.67
N LEU A 317 18.22 16.63 6.75
CA LEU A 317 18.45 15.18 6.86
C LEU A 317 19.78 14.86 7.55
N THR A 318 19.88 15.16 8.86
CA THR A 318 21.06 14.90 9.70
C THR A 318 20.92 13.60 10.51
N PRO A 319 21.98 13.08 11.16
CA PRO A 319 21.91 11.83 11.94
C PRO A 319 20.91 11.83 13.10
N ASP A 320 20.56 12.98 13.65
CA ASP A 320 19.59 13.16 14.73
C ASP A 320 18.14 13.39 14.24
N TYR A 321 17.89 13.26 12.93
CA TYR A 321 16.58 13.47 12.30
C TYR A 321 15.43 12.80 13.05
N SER A 322 15.57 11.52 13.39
CA SER A 322 14.56 10.74 14.11
C SER A 322 14.22 11.31 15.49
N ALA A 323 15.22 11.80 16.23
CA ALA A 323 14.98 12.40 17.53
C ALA A 323 14.22 13.73 17.39
N VAL A 324 14.65 14.57 16.45
CA VAL A 324 14.10 15.92 16.25
C VAL A 324 12.65 15.90 15.79
N ILE A 325 12.25 15.02 14.86
CA ILE A 325 10.85 14.95 14.39
C ILE A 325 9.87 14.48 15.47
N ARG A 326 10.36 13.97 16.61
CA ARG A 326 9.55 13.53 17.75
C ARG A 326 9.36 14.61 18.81
N GLU A 327 10.09 15.72 18.73
CA GLU A 327 10.00 16.79 19.71
C GLU A 327 8.58 17.40 19.73
N GLY A 328 7.94 17.36 20.91
CA GLY A 328 6.59 17.90 21.09
C GLY A 328 5.46 17.00 20.59
N VAL A 329 5.75 15.83 20.01
CA VAL A 329 4.73 14.88 19.56
C VAL A 329 4.17 14.11 20.76
N PRO A 330 2.85 14.15 21.04
CA PRO A 330 2.26 13.48 22.18
C PRO A 330 2.45 11.96 22.12
N ALA A 331 2.93 11.39 23.22
CA ALA A 331 3.01 9.95 23.42
C ALA A 331 1.92 9.50 24.41
N PRO A 332 1.25 8.37 24.16
CA PRO A 332 0.39 7.73 25.15
C PRO A 332 1.14 7.50 26.45
N ALA A 333 0.44 7.58 27.59
CA ALA A 333 1.01 7.21 28.86
C ALA A 333 1.43 5.71 28.83
N PRO A 334 2.61 5.36 29.38
CA PRO A 334 3.08 3.98 29.41
C PRO A 334 2.19 3.04 30.21
#